data_AF-L7F3W3-F1
#
_entry.id   AF-L7F3W3-F1
#
_cell.length_a   1.000
_cell.length_b   1.000
_cell.length_c   1.000
_cell.angle_alpha   90.00
_cell.angle_beta   90.00
_cell.angle_gamma   90.00
#
_symmetry.space_group_name_H-M   'P 1'
#
loop_
_entity.id
_entity.type
_entity.pdbx_description
1 polymer ?
#
loop_
_entity_poly.entity_id
_entity_poly.type
_entity_poly.pdbx_seq_one_letter_code
_entity_poly.pdbx_strand_id
1 'polypeptide(L)'
;MRWAREVVLLPALLEHMQALPRLDQAEPQHAKWFANEVVRVATTEAASYRVSVPLAGIDIQTSGDAPLEWEDVTIRRLSAAEQGDHMEEWGTRSLMVLLHAPPLVVLEYDAEHPRNEQMPIALPRRVRSIMAALQLYGFELAGHSARVEGVPKWFSMGAGLPPLGLPGTPPSWRVLTPEVFTGVTATARCLDRWNIDQPKSTHDLALHRFCSGVARTNDTDAVLDFTIALESLLLPYDANARHSELSYRFRLHGAYYLTDGPSERQAMSKALNGLYTMRSRLVHGGKYPTAEEIQATRKTARELAQRGLMQAVHGGFPTAETFTRMALGLVGDAEE
;
A
#
# COMPACT_ATOMS: atom_id res chain seq x y z
N MET A 1 27.93 -32.83 -6.88
CA MET A 1 29.19 -32.18 -6.45
C MET A 1 29.37 -30.79 -7.07
N ARG A 2 29.38 -30.63 -8.40
CA ARG A 2 29.57 -29.32 -9.06
C ARG A 2 28.52 -28.26 -8.67
N TRP A 3 27.23 -28.64 -8.69
CA TRP A 3 26.13 -27.74 -8.30
C TRP A 3 26.26 -27.22 -6.86
N ALA A 4 26.46 -28.10 -5.87
CA ALA A 4 26.62 -27.69 -4.48
C ALA A 4 27.83 -26.74 -4.28
N ARG A 5 28.92 -26.96 -5.02
CA ARG A 5 30.10 -26.08 -4.99
C ARG A 5 29.81 -24.71 -5.61
N GLU A 6 29.27 -24.68 -6.82
CA GLU A 6 29.13 -23.46 -7.62
C GLU A 6 27.91 -22.62 -7.23
N VAL A 7 26.82 -23.24 -6.77
CA VAL A 7 25.53 -22.59 -6.50
C VAL A 7 25.33 -22.31 -5.01
N VAL A 8 25.93 -23.10 -4.12
CA VAL A 8 25.73 -22.96 -2.67
C VAL A 8 27.00 -22.50 -1.97
N LEU A 9 28.09 -23.27 -2.06
CA LEU A 9 29.30 -23.00 -1.28
C LEU A 9 30.03 -21.73 -1.72
N LEU A 10 30.22 -21.53 -3.03
CA LEU A 10 30.99 -20.40 -3.55
C LEU A 10 30.29 -19.05 -3.32
N PRO A 11 28.99 -18.87 -3.64
CA PRO A 11 28.29 -17.61 -3.36
C PRO A 11 28.25 -17.30 -1.86
N ALA A 12 27.96 -18.30 -1.03
CA ALA A 12 27.98 -18.15 0.42
C ALA A 12 29.35 -17.70 0.94
N LEU A 13 30.43 -18.31 0.44
CA LEU A 13 31.77 -17.96 0.87
C LEU A 13 32.12 -16.52 0.48
N LEU A 14 31.78 -16.11 -0.74
CA LEU A 14 32.05 -14.75 -1.22
C LEU A 14 31.32 -13.69 -0.38
N GLU A 15 30.04 -13.91 -0.06
CA GLU A 15 29.27 -13.00 0.79
C GLU A 15 29.88 -12.89 2.19
N HIS A 16 30.19 -14.03 2.83
CA HIS A 16 30.81 -14.04 4.16
C HIS A 16 32.19 -13.39 4.16
N MET A 17 32.96 -13.52 3.08
CA MET A 17 34.25 -12.84 2.91
C MET A 17 34.09 -11.33 2.72
N GLN A 18 33.05 -10.87 2.02
CA GLN A 18 32.76 -9.44 1.84
C GLN A 18 32.28 -8.77 3.13
N ALA A 19 31.61 -9.51 4.01
CA ALA A 19 31.17 -9.02 5.31
C ALA A 19 32.34 -8.82 6.31
N LEU A 20 33.51 -9.41 6.05
CA LEU A 20 34.69 -9.22 6.87
C LEU A 20 35.34 -7.86 6.55
N PRO A 21 35.74 -7.06 7.56
CA PRO A 21 36.52 -5.85 7.31
C PRO A 21 37.82 -6.16 6.55
N ARG A 22 38.48 -7.28 6.90
CA ARG A 22 39.66 -7.84 6.22
C ARG A 22 39.72 -9.37 6.40
N LEU A 23 40.28 -10.08 5.41
CA LEU A 23 40.38 -11.55 5.45
C LEU A 23 41.28 -12.10 6.56
N ASP A 24 42.32 -11.36 6.94
CA ASP A 24 43.23 -11.75 8.02
C ASP A 24 42.66 -11.51 9.43
N GLN A 25 41.48 -10.89 9.51
CA GLN A 25 40.70 -10.73 10.74
C GLN A 25 39.61 -11.81 10.87
N ALA A 26 39.66 -12.84 10.03
CA ALA A 26 38.71 -13.96 10.10
C ALA A 26 38.94 -14.80 11.36
N GLU A 27 38.03 -14.67 12.31
CA GLU A 27 37.95 -15.53 13.50
C GLU A 27 37.19 -16.85 13.26
N PRO A 28 37.41 -17.89 14.09
CA PRO A 28 36.67 -19.17 14.02
C PRO A 28 35.14 -19.03 14.05
N GLN A 29 34.61 -17.98 14.68
CA GLN A 29 33.18 -17.71 14.71
C GLN A 29 32.59 -17.44 13.32
N HIS A 30 33.34 -16.79 12.42
CA HIS A 30 32.87 -16.52 11.05
C HIS A 30 32.75 -17.81 10.24
N ALA A 31 33.72 -18.72 10.39
CA ALA A 31 33.66 -20.04 9.76
C ALA A 31 32.46 -20.85 10.29
N LYS A 32 32.15 -20.74 11.59
CA LYS A 32 30.98 -21.38 12.19
C LYS A 32 29.68 -20.79 11.65
N TRP A 33 29.59 -19.48 11.49
CA TRP A 33 28.42 -18.82 10.91
C TRP A 33 28.21 -19.25 9.46
N PHE A 34 29.26 -19.18 8.63
CA PHE A 34 29.24 -19.68 7.26
C PHE A 34 28.74 -21.14 7.18
N ALA A 35 29.34 -22.03 7.97
CA ALA A 35 28.96 -23.44 7.96
C ALA A 35 27.50 -23.66 8.38
N ASN A 36 27.05 -23.00 9.45
CA ASN A 36 25.67 -23.10 9.93
C ASN A 36 24.68 -22.58 8.89
N GLU A 37 24.98 -21.46 8.24
CA GLU A 37 24.10 -20.87 7.24
C GLU A 37 24.02 -21.75 5.99
N VAL A 38 25.15 -22.25 5.49
CA VAL A 38 25.20 -23.20 4.37
C VAL A 38 24.43 -24.47 4.70
N VAL A 39 24.61 -25.06 5.88
CA VAL A 39 23.88 -26.29 6.26
C VAL A 39 22.38 -26.01 6.38
N ARG A 40 21.98 -24.90 7.00
CA ARG A 40 20.57 -24.48 7.05
C ARG A 40 20.00 -24.37 5.65
N VAL A 41 20.64 -23.60 4.76
CA VAL A 41 20.20 -23.44 3.37
C VAL A 41 20.36 -24.73 2.57
N ALA A 42 21.19 -25.70 2.93
CA ALA A 42 21.24 -26.96 2.20
C ALA A 42 20.13 -27.95 2.63
N THR A 43 19.57 -27.77 3.83
CA THR A 43 18.67 -28.75 4.47
C THR A 43 17.23 -28.30 4.57
N THR A 44 16.92 -27.00 4.45
CA THR A 44 15.53 -26.53 4.47
C THR A 44 14.83 -26.87 3.16
N GLU A 45 13.55 -27.24 3.23
CA GLU A 45 12.69 -27.45 2.05
C GLU A 45 12.11 -26.13 1.53
N ALA A 46 12.10 -25.10 2.37
CA ALA A 46 11.70 -23.75 2.03
C ALA A 46 12.91 -22.82 1.79
N ALA A 47 12.67 -21.80 0.98
CA ALA A 47 13.54 -20.66 0.73
C ALA A 47 12.93 -19.42 1.40
N SER A 48 13.71 -18.73 2.22
CA SER A 48 13.29 -17.45 2.79
C SER A 48 13.64 -16.31 1.83
N TYR A 49 12.77 -15.31 1.74
CA TYR A 49 13.07 -14.05 1.07
C TYR A 49 12.54 -12.88 1.91
N ARG A 50 13.12 -11.72 1.65
CA ARG A 50 12.74 -10.45 2.22
C ARG A 50 12.26 -9.51 1.14
N VAL A 51 11.16 -8.84 1.40
CA VAL A 51 10.69 -7.70 0.63
C VAL A 51 10.96 -6.45 1.44
N SER A 52 11.83 -5.58 0.93
CA SER A 52 12.12 -4.28 1.52
C SER A 52 11.46 -3.18 0.69
N VAL A 53 10.63 -2.37 1.32
CA VAL A 53 9.90 -1.26 0.70
C VAL A 53 10.38 0.05 1.34
N PRO A 54 11.32 0.78 0.71
CA PRO A 54 11.74 2.09 1.19
C PRO A 54 10.63 3.10 0.97
N LEU A 55 10.23 3.81 2.03
CA LEU A 55 9.10 4.74 2.01
C LEU A 55 9.50 6.14 2.49
N ALA A 56 8.99 7.14 1.75
CA ALA A 56 8.95 8.54 2.14
C ALA A 56 7.50 8.96 2.46
N GLY A 57 7.33 10.12 3.10
CA GLY A 57 6.02 10.64 3.55
C GLY A 57 5.56 10.06 4.89
N ILE A 58 6.35 9.16 5.46
CA ILE A 58 6.14 8.53 6.75
C ILE A 58 7.45 8.51 7.53
N ASP A 59 7.36 8.75 8.82
CA ASP A 59 8.45 8.56 9.79
C ASP A 59 7.93 7.73 10.97
N ILE A 60 8.82 7.12 11.75
CA ILE A 60 8.46 6.45 13.00
C ILE A 60 9.10 7.18 14.17
N GLN A 61 8.36 7.26 15.28
CA GLN A 61 8.88 7.79 16.53
C GLN A 61 8.51 6.82 17.65
N THR A 62 9.48 6.01 18.04
CA THR A 62 9.39 5.03 19.11
C THR A 62 10.46 5.31 20.15
N SER A 63 10.31 4.75 21.34
CA SER A 63 11.35 4.86 22.37
C SER A 63 12.62 4.15 21.90
N GLY A 64 13.70 4.92 21.72
CA GLY A 64 15.01 4.40 21.31
C GLY A 64 15.07 3.94 19.84
N ASP A 65 14.23 4.49 18.96
CA ASP A 65 14.15 4.12 17.54
C ASP A 65 13.86 2.63 17.29
N ALA A 66 13.20 1.97 18.26
CA ALA A 66 12.77 0.58 18.14
C ALA A 66 11.84 0.38 16.91
N PRO A 67 12.00 -0.74 16.17
CA PRO A 67 11.14 -1.05 15.06
C PRO A 67 9.70 -1.29 15.51
N LEU A 68 8.74 -1.04 14.61
CA LEU A 68 7.34 -1.43 14.76
C LEU A 68 7.15 -2.79 14.09
N GLU A 69 6.77 -3.80 14.87
CA GLU A 69 6.69 -5.19 14.42
C GLU A 69 5.25 -5.71 14.44
N TRP A 70 4.86 -6.43 13.40
CA TRP A 70 3.59 -7.13 13.29
C TRP A 70 3.75 -8.42 12.49
N GLU A 71 3.75 -9.55 13.19
CA GLU A 71 3.92 -10.89 12.59
C GLU A 71 5.21 -10.99 11.77
N ASP A 72 5.11 -11.03 10.45
CA ASP A 72 6.20 -11.13 9.49
C ASP A 72 6.53 -9.77 8.82
N VAL A 73 5.95 -8.69 9.33
CA VAL A 73 6.16 -7.31 8.87
C VAL A 73 6.89 -6.49 9.93
N THR A 74 7.91 -5.74 9.48
CA THR A 74 8.67 -4.81 10.31
C THR A 74 8.73 -3.44 9.64
N ILE A 75 8.41 -2.37 10.35
CA ILE A 75 8.66 -0.99 9.89
C ILE A 75 9.74 -0.39 10.79
N ARG A 76 10.86 0.00 10.18
CA ARG A 76 12.00 0.57 10.90
C ARG A 76 12.56 1.78 10.19
N ARG A 77 13.28 2.62 10.93
CA ARG A 77 14.01 3.76 10.36
C ARG A 77 15.22 3.26 9.58
N LEU A 78 15.48 3.88 8.44
CA LEU A 78 16.68 3.63 7.64
C LEU A 78 17.85 4.44 8.20
N SER A 79 19.02 3.81 8.31
CA SER A 79 20.28 4.51 8.56
C SER A 79 20.67 5.40 7.37
N ALA A 80 21.52 6.40 7.60
CA ALA A 80 21.98 7.30 6.53
C ALA A 80 22.67 6.54 5.38
N ALA A 81 23.37 5.45 5.68
CA ALA A 81 23.99 4.59 4.67
C ALA A 81 22.94 3.88 3.81
N GLU A 82 21.95 3.24 4.43
CA GLU A 82 20.88 2.54 3.69
C GLU A 82 20.01 3.51 2.86
N GLN A 83 19.80 4.74 3.34
CA GLN A 83 19.14 5.79 2.55
C GLN A 83 19.93 6.11 1.28
N GLY A 84 21.26 6.23 1.40
CA GLY A 84 22.15 6.43 0.25
C GLY A 84 22.10 5.27 -0.74
N ASP A 85 22.15 4.03 -0.25
CA ASP A 85 22.11 2.82 -1.07
C ASP A 85 20.80 2.72 -1.86
N HIS A 86 19.66 2.95 -1.20
CA HIS A 86 18.35 2.93 -1.87
C HIS A 86 18.20 4.05 -2.89
N MET A 87 18.73 5.24 -2.59
CA MET A 87 18.79 6.28 -3.59
C MET A 87 19.63 5.80 -4.77
N GLU A 88 20.86 5.29 -4.59
CA GLU A 88 21.73 4.81 -5.69
C GLU A 88 21.02 3.78 -6.58
N GLU A 89 20.32 2.82 -5.97
CA GLU A 89 19.55 1.77 -6.64
C GLU A 89 18.42 2.30 -7.54
N TRP A 90 17.82 3.45 -7.20
CA TRP A 90 16.83 4.12 -8.05
C TRP A 90 17.44 4.85 -9.28
N GLY A 91 18.73 4.66 -9.56
CA GLY A 91 19.40 5.22 -10.75
C GLY A 91 19.88 6.67 -10.58
N THR A 92 20.19 7.07 -9.34
CA THR A 92 20.39 8.45 -8.86
C THR A 92 21.77 9.07 -9.14
N ARG A 93 22.57 8.53 -10.07
CA ARG A 93 23.72 9.27 -10.61
C ARG A 93 23.33 10.42 -11.57
N SER A 94 22.05 10.82 -11.60
CA SER A 94 21.47 11.84 -12.48
C SER A 94 20.63 12.87 -11.70
N LEU A 95 20.30 14.00 -12.33
CA LEU A 95 19.44 15.08 -11.80
C LEU A 95 18.05 14.60 -11.30
N MET A 96 17.66 13.36 -11.59
CA MET A 96 16.41 12.71 -11.17
C MET A 96 16.28 12.52 -9.65
N VAL A 97 17.38 12.60 -8.88
CA VAL A 97 17.37 12.64 -7.40
C VAL A 97 16.44 13.72 -6.88
N LEU A 98 16.44 14.89 -7.51
CA LEU A 98 15.64 16.04 -7.08
C LEU A 98 14.13 15.79 -7.22
N LEU A 99 13.73 14.73 -7.92
CA LEU A 99 12.34 14.37 -8.13
C LEU A 99 11.82 13.33 -7.13
N HIS A 100 12.68 12.82 -6.24
CA HIS A 100 12.30 11.83 -5.24
C HIS A 100 12.67 12.30 -3.83
N ALA A 101 11.73 12.15 -2.90
CA ALA A 101 12.04 12.34 -1.50
C ALA A 101 12.89 11.16 -0.99
N PRO A 102 13.90 11.40 -0.15
CA PRO A 102 14.66 10.31 0.45
C PRO A 102 13.74 9.48 1.36
N PRO A 103 13.78 8.13 1.27
CA PRO A 103 13.01 7.29 2.17
C PRO A 103 13.59 7.41 3.59
N LEU A 104 12.74 7.58 4.60
CA LEU A 104 13.17 7.63 6.01
C LEU A 104 12.99 6.29 6.70
N VAL A 105 12.06 5.48 6.22
CA VAL A 105 11.72 4.18 6.80
C VAL A 105 11.73 3.11 5.72
N VAL A 106 11.87 1.87 6.16
CA VAL A 106 11.67 0.69 5.33
C VAL A 106 10.61 -0.18 5.96
N LEU A 107 9.68 -0.64 5.13
CA LEU A 107 8.76 -1.71 5.47
C LEU A 107 9.33 -3.01 4.93
N GLU A 108 9.69 -3.91 5.83
CA GLU A 108 10.24 -5.23 5.56
C GLU A 108 9.14 -6.28 5.76
N TYR A 109 9.11 -7.26 4.86
CA TYR A 109 8.24 -8.42 4.95
C TYR A 109 9.06 -9.67 4.67
N ASP A 110 9.11 -10.58 5.63
CA ASP A 110 9.82 -11.85 5.52
C ASP A 110 8.85 -12.99 5.21
N ALA A 111 9.18 -13.81 4.22
CA ALA A 111 8.36 -14.97 3.88
C ALA A 111 9.17 -16.17 3.43
N GLU A 112 8.58 -17.34 3.62
CA GLU A 112 9.14 -18.62 3.20
C GLU A 112 8.31 -19.18 2.04
N HIS A 113 8.99 -19.68 1.01
CA HIS A 113 8.35 -20.34 -0.13
C HIS A 113 8.98 -21.70 -0.41
N PRO A 114 8.22 -22.67 -0.94
CA PRO A 114 8.78 -23.94 -1.40
C PRO A 114 9.90 -23.72 -2.42
N ARG A 115 11.01 -24.44 -2.30
CA ARG A 115 12.18 -24.28 -3.19
C ARG A 115 11.96 -24.66 -4.65
N ASN A 116 10.93 -25.47 -4.90
CA ASN A 116 10.52 -25.88 -6.23
C ASN A 116 9.65 -24.82 -6.91
N GLU A 117 9.31 -23.72 -6.24
CA GLU A 117 8.57 -22.61 -6.79
C GLU A 117 9.48 -21.44 -7.13
N GLN A 118 9.13 -20.70 -8.17
CA GLN A 118 9.85 -19.49 -8.54
C GLN A 118 9.59 -18.39 -7.50
N MET A 119 10.64 -17.67 -7.10
CA MET A 119 10.52 -16.52 -6.22
C MET A 119 9.52 -15.50 -6.80
N PRO A 120 8.55 -15.02 -6.01
CA PRO A 120 7.58 -14.06 -6.49
C PRO A 120 8.27 -12.75 -6.89
N ILE A 121 8.14 -12.36 -8.15
CA ILE A 121 8.66 -11.09 -8.68
C ILE A 121 7.69 -9.92 -8.45
N ALA A 122 6.47 -10.21 -7.99
CA ALA A 122 5.44 -9.23 -7.68
C ALA A 122 5.43 -8.89 -6.18
N LEU A 123 5.05 -7.66 -5.87
CA LEU A 123 4.91 -7.22 -4.48
C LEU A 123 3.83 -8.07 -3.76
N PRO A 124 4.13 -8.69 -2.62
CA PRO A 124 3.20 -9.55 -1.91
C PRO A 124 1.92 -8.82 -1.50
N ARG A 125 0.81 -9.56 -1.48
CA ARG A 125 -0.49 -9.02 -1.07
C ARG A 125 -0.45 -8.35 0.30
N ARG A 126 0.21 -8.98 1.28
CA ARG A 126 0.32 -8.46 2.65
C ARG A 126 1.00 -7.09 2.70
N VAL A 127 2.06 -6.89 1.92
CA VAL A 127 2.74 -5.59 1.78
C VAL A 127 1.79 -4.53 1.22
N ARG A 128 0.91 -4.92 0.29
CA ARG A 128 -0.09 -4.00 -0.28
C ARG A 128 -1.22 -3.70 0.69
N SER A 129 -1.68 -4.69 1.44
CA SER A 129 -2.68 -4.50 2.50
C SER A 129 -2.22 -3.47 3.52
N ILE A 130 -0.96 -3.55 3.98
CA ILE A 130 -0.44 -2.58 4.96
C ILE A 130 -0.20 -1.20 4.34
N MET A 131 0.30 -1.11 3.09
CA MET A 131 0.41 0.17 2.39
C MET A 131 -0.96 0.85 2.20
N ALA A 132 -1.98 0.09 1.79
CA ALA A 132 -3.34 0.58 1.66
C ALA A 132 -3.94 0.99 3.01
N ALA A 133 -3.67 0.23 4.08
CA ALA A 133 -4.06 0.61 5.43
C ALA A 133 -3.42 1.94 5.85
N LEU A 134 -2.11 2.13 5.64
CA LEU A 134 -1.44 3.40 5.89
C LEU A 134 -2.12 4.55 5.12
N GLN A 135 -2.43 4.35 3.84
CA GLN A 135 -3.15 5.36 3.04
C GLN A 135 -4.56 5.66 3.59
N LEU A 136 -5.29 4.65 4.08
CA LEU A 136 -6.59 4.83 4.75
C LEU A 136 -6.48 5.55 6.09
N TYR A 137 -5.35 5.45 6.79
CA TYR A 137 -5.03 6.30 7.95
C TYR A 137 -4.52 7.69 7.56
N GLY A 138 -4.42 7.96 6.26
CA GLY A 138 -4.07 9.25 5.67
C GLY A 138 -2.57 9.49 5.53
N PHE A 139 -1.74 8.45 5.56
CA PHE A 139 -0.33 8.56 5.20
C PHE A 139 -0.20 8.67 3.67
N GLU A 140 0.48 9.71 3.20
CA GLU A 140 0.71 9.93 1.78
C GLU A 140 2.08 9.36 1.39
N LEU A 141 2.11 8.05 1.19
CA LEU A 141 3.34 7.33 0.91
C LEU A 141 3.94 7.75 -0.44
N ALA A 142 5.27 7.83 -0.47
CA ALA A 142 6.06 8.02 -1.67
C ALA A 142 7.18 6.97 -1.73
N GLY A 143 7.60 6.61 -2.95
CA GLY A 143 8.62 5.60 -3.17
C GLY A 143 8.64 5.11 -4.62
N HIS A 144 9.75 4.47 -5.03
CA HIS A 144 9.94 4.07 -6.42
C HIS A 144 9.71 2.57 -6.65
N SER A 145 10.59 1.73 -6.10
CA SER A 145 10.55 0.27 -6.20
C SER A 145 10.74 -0.37 -4.83
N ALA A 146 10.14 -1.54 -4.65
CA ALA A 146 10.55 -2.48 -3.60
C ALA A 146 11.76 -3.26 -4.06
N ARG A 147 12.39 -3.95 -3.12
CA ARG A 147 13.46 -4.93 -3.36
C ARG A 147 13.03 -6.28 -2.81
N VAL A 148 13.07 -7.30 -3.65
CA VAL A 148 12.78 -8.69 -3.28
C VAL A 148 14.05 -9.50 -3.43
N GLU A 149 14.60 -9.99 -2.33
CA GLU A 149 15.85 -10.75 -2.32
C GLU A 149 15.76 -11.97 -1.41
N GLY A 150 16.50 -13.03 -1.76
CA GLY A 150 16.61 -14.22 -0.93
C GLY A 150 17.34 -13.93 0.37
N VAL A 151 16.96 -14.66 1.42
CA VAL A 151 17.62 -14.61 2.73
C VAL A 151 18.22 -15.99 3.00
N PRO A 152 19.56 -16.12 3.06
CA PRO A 152 20.57 -15.07 2.95
C PRO A 152 20.79 -14.56 1.51
N LYS A 153 21.36 -13.35 1.34
CA LYS A 153 21.48 -12.64 0.05
C LYS A 153 22.12 -13.47 -1.07
N TRP A 154 23.14 -14.27 -0.74
CA TRP A 154 23.83 -15.12 -1.70
C TRP A 154 22.98 -16.27 -2.25
N PHE A 155 21.85 -16.60 -1.61
CA PHE A 155 20.97 -17.68 -2.02
C PHE A 155 20.21 -17.36 -3.31
N SER A 156 19.84 -16.09 -3.53
CA SER A 156 19.17 -15.63 -4.74
C SER A 156 20.15 -15.02 -5.74
N MET A 157 20.09 -15.43 -7.01
CA MET A 157 20.80 -14.74 -8.08
C MET A 157 20.10 -13.42 -8.43
N GLY A 158 20.47 -12.35 -7.72
CA GLY A 158 19.93 -11.00 -7.91
C GLY A 158 18.70 -10.71 -7.08
N ALA A 159 18.19 -9.48 -7.21
CA ALA A 159 16.99 -8.99 -6.55
C ALA A 159 15.92 -8.61 -7.57
N GLY A 160 14.66 -8.89 -7.25
CA GLY A 160 13.52 -8.33 -7.97
C GLY A 160 13.28 -6.88 -7.54
N LEU A 161 12.96 -6.01 -8.51
CA LEU A 161 12.67 -4.59 -8.26
C LEU A 161 11.23 -4.22 -8.69
N PRO A 162 10.19 -4.80 -8.08
CA PRO A 162 8.82 -4.48 -8.46
C PRO A 162 8.51 -3.00 -8.17
N PRO A 163 7.86 -2.29 -9.11
CA PRO A 163 7.47 -0.89 -8.89
C PRO A 163 6.38 -0.79 -7.82
N LEU A 164 6.45 0.27 -7.02
CA LEU A 164 5.46 0.53 -5.95
C LEU A 164 4.20 1.22 -6.47
N GLY A 165 4.29 1.88 -7.62
CA GLY A 165 3.20 2.69 -8.15
C GLY A 165 2.86 3.88 -7.25
N LEU A 166 3.83 4.37 -6.46
CA LEU A 166 3.73 5.54 -5.60
C LEU A 166 4.33 6.79 -6.29
N PRO A 167 4.00 8.01 -5.84
CA PRO A 167 4.65 9.22 -6.32
C PRO A 167 6.10 9.28 -5.83
N GLY A 168 6.95 10.03 -6.54
CA GLY A 168 8.34 10.25 -6.14
C GLY A 168 8.48 11.13 -4.89
N THR A 169 7.57 12.09 -4.70
CA THR A 169 7.55 12.98 -3.53
C THR A 169 6.20 12.92 -2.82
N PRO A 170 6.20 12.86 -1.48
CA PRO A 170 4.97 12.91 -0.70
C PRO A 170 4.50 14.37 -0.57
N PRO A 171 3.18 14.64 -0.57
CA PRO A 171 2.64 15.98 -0.31
C PRO A 171 2.81 16.40 1.16
N SER A 172 2.83 15.44 2.09
CA SER A 172 3.03 15.68 3.51
C SER A 172 3.78 14.54 4.20
N TRP A 173 4.37 14.86 5.35
CA TRP A 173 5.03 13.90 6.24
C TRP A 173 4.18 13.66 7.48
N ARG A 174 4.08 12.40 7.90
CA ARG A 174 3.37 12.03 9.12
C ARG A 174 4.16 11.01 9.93
N VAL A 175 4.10 11.16 11.25
CA VAL A 175 4.69 10.20 12.20
C VAL A 175 3.70 9.07 12.45
N LEU A 176 4.17 7.84 12.30
CA LEU A 176 3.48 6.62 12.69
C LEU A 176 3.86 6.27 14.13
N THR A 177 2.92 6.48 15.06
CA THR A 177 3.08 6.10 16.46
C THR A 177 2.66 4.64 16.68
N PRO A 178 3.12 3.98 17.77
CA PRO A 178 2.69 2.62 18.10
C PRO A 178 1.15 2.45 18.20
N GLU A 179 0.46 3.47 18.72
CA GLU A 179 -1.01 3.46 18.84
C GLU A 179 -1.68 3.46 17.47
N VAL A 180 -1.22 4.32 16.56
CA VAL A 180 -1.74 4.35 15.17
C VAL A 180 -1.39 3.07 14.44
N PHE A 181 -0.18 2.53 14.65
CA PHE A 181 0.27 1.29 14.03
C PHE A 181 -0.61 0.08 14.38
N THR A 182 -1.11 0.02 15.62
CA THR A 182 -2.07 -1.02 16.03
C THR A 182 -3.35 -0.98 15.18
N GLY A 183 -3.87 0.23 14.89
CA GLY A 183 -5.02 0.40 14.00
C GLY A 183 -4.72 0.06 12.53
N VAL A 184 -3.54 0.46 12.04
CA VAL A 184 -3.07 0.15 10.68
C VAL A 184 -3.00 -1.36 10.46
N THR A 185 -2.40 -2.11 11.39
CA THR A 185 -2.23 -3.56 11.28
C THR A 185 -3.57 -4.30 11.39
N ALA A 186 -4.48 -3.85 12.27
CA ALA A 186 -5.85 -4.37 12.32
C ALA A 186 -6.58 -4.15 10.99
N THR A 187 -6.46 -2.96 10.40
CA THR A 187 -7.05 -2.64 9.09
C THR A 187 -6.40 -3.45 7.96
N ALA A 188 -5.09 -3.65 8.00
CA ALA A 188 -4.37 -4.47 7.03
C ALA A 188 -4.86 -5.93 7.04
N ARG A 189 -5.11 -6.53 8.22
CA ARG A 189 -5.76 -7.85 8.33
C ARG A 189 -7.14 -7.88 7.66
N CYS A 190 -7.94 -6.84 7.84
CA CYS A 190 -9.23 -6.72 7.17
C CYS A 190 -9.11 -6.56 5.64
N LEU A 191 -7.97 -6.06 5.15
CA LEU A 191 -7.68 -5.89 3.73
C LEU A 191 -7.15 -7.16 3.05
N ASP A 192 -6.58 -8.11 3.81
CA ASP A 192 -6.06 -9.39 3.32
C ASP A 192 -7.12 -10.29 2.68
N ARG A 193 -8.41 -9.93 2.69
CA ARG A 193 -9.49 -10.61 1.94
C ARG A 193 -9.81 -10.00 0.59
N TRP A 194 -9.31 -8.79 0.28
CA TRP A 194 -9.57 -8.07 -0.97
C TRP A 194 -8.38 -8.11 -1.95
N ASN A 195 -8.64 -7.99 -3.25
CA ASN A 195 -7.63 -7.99 -4.30
C ASN A 195 -7.39 -6.58 -4.85
N ILE A 196 -6.52 -5.83 -4.17
CA ILE A 196 -6.28 -4.41 -4.47
C ILE A 196 -5.59 -4.20 -5.83
N ASP A 197 -4.74 -5.10 -6.31
CA ASP A 197 -4.01 -4.87 -7.58
C ASP A 197 -4.78 -5.31 -8.81
N GLN A 198 -5.52 -6.40 -8.66
CA GLN A 198 -6.25 -7.03 -9.75
C GLN A 198 -7.70 -7.16 -9.31
N PRO A 199 -8.47 -6.05 -9.37
CA PRO A 199 -9.85 -6.04 -8.91
C PRO A 199 -10.68 -7.13 -9.56
N LYS A 200 -11.33 -7.96 -8.74
CA LYS A 200 -12.25 -9.02 -9.18
C LYS A 200 -13.71 -8.74 -8.80
N SER A 201 -13.92 -7.70 -7.99
CA SER A 201 -15.23 -7.25 -7.51
C SER A 201 -15.31 -5.71 -7.49
N THR A 202 -16.51 -5.17 -7.29
CA THR A 202 -16.72 -3.74 -7.09
C THR A 202 -16.03 -3.23 -5.82
N HIS A 203 -15.96 -4.05 -4.77
CA HIS A 203 -15.26 -3.69 -3.53
C HIS A 203 -13.75 -3.60 -3.73
N ASP A 204 -13.18 -4.56 -4.46
CA ASP A 204 -11.78 -4.50 -4.86
C ASP A 204 -11.49 -3.26 -5.70
N LEU A 205 -12.40 -2.94 -6.64
CA LEU A 205 -12.27 -1.76 -7.50
C LEU A 205 -12.29 -0.48 -6.69
N ALA A 206 -13.13 -0.40 -5.65
CA ALA A 206 -13.19 0.75 -4.75
C ALA A 206 -11.85 0.99 -4.04
N LEU A 207 -11.27 -0.07 -3.47
CA LEU A 207 -9.96 -0.02 -2.79
C LEU A 207 -8.83 0.30 -3.77
N HIS A 208 -8.78 -0.39 -4.92
CA HIS A 208 -7.79 -0.18 -5.97
C HIS A 208 -7.75 1.27 -6.44
N ARG A 209 -8.93 1.84 -6.73
CA ARG A 209 -9.06 3.21 -7.23
C ARG A 209 -8.72 4.23 -6.16
N PHE A 210 -9.04 3.96 -4.90
CA PHE A 210 -8.57 4.81 -3.80
C PHE A 210 -7.03 4.84 -3.71
N CYS A 211 -6.38 3.68 -3.66
CA CYS A 211 -4.92 3.60 -3.61
C CYS A 211 -4.26 4.26 -4.84
N SER A 212 -4.82 4.04 -6.03
CA SER A 212 -4.37 4.69 -7.27
C SER A 212 -4.49 6.21 -7.18
N GLY A 213 -5.64 6.72 -6.72
CA GLY A 213 -5.89 8.16 -6.58
C GLY A 213 -4.97 8.84 -5.57
N VAL A 214 -4.60 8.15 -4.48
CA VAL A 214 -3.58 8.64 -3.53
C VAL A 214 -2.23 8.77 -4.22
N ALA A 215 -1.89 7.83 -5.10
CA ALA A 215 -0.59 7.80 -5.76
C ALA A 215 -0.46 8.74 -6.98
N ARG A 216 -1.57 9.29 -7.49
CA ARG A 216 -1.54 10.20 -8.65
C ARG A 216 -0.83 11.51 -8.33
N THR A 217 0.07 11.91 -9.21
CA THR A 217 0.64 13.27 -9.25
C THR A 217 -0.27 14.27 -9.97
N ASN A 218 -1.06 13.79 -10.95
CA ASN A 218 -2.04 14.60 -11.66
C ASN A 218 -3.36 14.70 -10.88
N ASP A 219 -3.77 15.92 -10.52
CA ASP A 219 -5.00 16.17 -9.74
C ASP A 219 -6.28 15.74 -10.47
N THR A 220 -6.33 15.86 -11.80
CA THR A 220 -7.49 15.44 -12.62
C THR A 220 -7.69 13.93 -12.51
N ASP A 221 -6.63 13.16 -12.74
CA ASP A 221 -6.69 11.70 -12.62
C ASP A 221 -7.02 11.27 -11.19
N ALA A 222 -6.45 11.95 -10.18
CA ALA A 222 -6.76 11.68 -8.78
C ALA A 222 -8.24 11.86 -8.47
N VAL A 223 -8.86 12.96 -8.95
CA VAL A 223 -10.31 13.21 -8.80
C VAL A 223 -11.11 12.09 -9.47
N LEU A 224 -10.73 11.65 -10.67
CA LEU A 224 -11.41 10.56 -11.36
C LEU A 224 -11.31 9.25 -10.58
N ASP A 225 -10.11 8.89 -10.13
CA ASP A 225 -9.88 7.66 -9.36
C ASP A 225 -10.66 7.67 -8.03
N PHE A 226 -10.63 8.76 -7.24
CA PHE A 226 -11.44 8.85 -6.01
C PHE A 226 -12.95 8.83 -6.27
N THR A 227 -13.41 9.45 -7.37
CA THR A 227 -14.83 9.42 -7.71
C THR A 227 -15.26 8.01 -8.11
N ILE A 228 -14.45 7.28 -8.88
CA ILE A 228 -14.72 5.87 -9.22
C ILE A 228 -14.69 5.00 -7.96
N ALA A 229 -13.81 5.28 -7.01
CA ALA A 229 -13.79 4.57 -5.72
C ALA A 229 -15.11 4.76 -4.95
N LEU A 230 -15.60 6.00 -4.87
CA LEU A 230 -16.89 6.32 -4.27
C LEU A 230 -18.07 5.69 -5.03
N GLU A 231 -18.06 5.73 -6.37
CA GLU A 231 -19.08 5.09 -7.19
C GLU A 231 -19.11 3.58 -6.95
N SER A 232 -17.96 2.93 -6.92
CA SER A 232 -17.83 1.49 -6.67
C SER A 232 -18.27 1.08 -5.26
N LEU A 233 -18.14 2.00 -4.30
CA LEU A 233 -18.58 1.82 -2.91
C LEU A 233 -20.08 2.07 -2.73
N LEU A 234 -20.61 3.12 -3.35
CA LEU A 234 -21.96 3.63 -3.09
C LEU A 234 -23.00 3.17 -4.12
N LEU A 235 -22.58 2.61 -5.25
CA LEU A 235 -23.45 2.06 -6.29
C LEU A 235 -23.21 0.56 -6.41
N PRO A 236 -23.82 -0.26 -5.54
CA PRO A 236 -23.77 -1.71 -5.69
C PRO A 236 -24.36 -2.07 -7.06
N TYR A 237 -23.74 -3.04 -7.72
CA TYR A 237 -24.02 -3.36 -9.13
C TYR A 237 -25.51 -3.65 -9.35
N ASP A 238 -26.15 -2.81 -10.17
CA ASP A 238 -27.49 -3.00 -10.70
C ASP A 238 -27.42 -2.83 -12.22
N ALA A 239 -27.42 -3.97 -12.93
CA ALA A 239 -27.27 -4.01 -14.39
C ALA A 239 -28.38 -3.25 -15.15
N ASN A 240 -29.50 -2.93 -14.49
CA ASN A 240 -30.67 -2.34 -15.12
C ASN A 240 -30.85 -0.84 -14.82
N ALA A 241 -29.97 -0.23 -14.04
CA ALA A 241 -30.11 1.16 -13.62
C ALA A 241 -29.81 2.16 -14.77
N ARG A 242 -30.72 3.12 -15.01
CA ARG A 242 -30.49 4.20 -15.98
C ARG A 242 -29.49 5.24 -15.46
N HIS A 243 -28.76 5.93 -16.33
CA HIS A 243 -27.75 6.92 -15.93
C HIS A 243 -28.25 8.04 -14.98
N SER A 244 -29.45 8.58 -15.19
CA SER A 244 -30.02 9.60 -14.29
C SER A 244 -30.35 9.05 -12.90
N GLU A 245 -30.69 7.76 -12.83
CA GLU A 245 -30.97 7.05 -11.60
C GLU A 245 -29.68 6.79 -10.80
N LEU A 246 -28.55 6.52 -11.47
CA LEU A 246 -27.25 6.33 -10.83
C LEU A 246 -26.79 7.59 -10.07
N SER A 247 -26.90 8.78 -10.66
CA SER A 247 -26.52 10.03 -9.99
C SER A 247 -27.40 10.34 -8.76
N TYR A 248 -28.70 10.01 -8.84
CA TYR A 248 -29.58 10.14 -7.69
C TYR A 248 -29.23 9.14 -6.58
N ARG A 249 -29.08 7.85 -6.93
CA ARG A 249 -28.72 6.78 -5.99
C ARG A 249 -27.37 7.06 -5.31
N PHE A 250 -26.37 7.51 -6.07
CA PHE A 250 -25.05 7.86 -5.54
C PHE A 250 -25.14 8.89 -4.42
N ARG A 251 -25.92 9.96 -4.63
CA ARG A 251 -26.12 11.02 -3.63
C ARG A 251 -26.95 10.55 -2.45
N LEU A 252 -28.00 9.77 -2.69
CA LEU A 252 -28.86 9.23 -1.64
C LEU A 252 -28.05 8.29 -0.74
N HIS A 253 -27.42 7.28 -1.33
CA HIS A 253 -26.59 6.29 -0.64
C HIS A 253 -25.45 6.94 0.12
N GLY A 254 -24.70 7.84 -0.54
CA GLY A 254 -23.59 8.54 0.12
C GLY A 254 -24.05 9.47 1.24
N ALA A 255 -25.21 10.12 1.13
CA ALA A 255 -25.75 10.93 2.22
C ALA A 255 -26.07 10.08 3.46
N TYR A 256 -26.66 8.90 3.29
CA TYR A 256 -26.95 8.00 4.42
C TYR A 256 -25.72 7.31 4.98
N TYR A 257 -24.76 6.95 4.13
CA TYR A 257 -23.61 6.14 4.52
C TYR A 257 -22.44 6.95 5.09
N LEU A 258 -22.25 8.20 4.64
CA LEU A 258 -21.11 9.04 5.02
C LEU A 258 -21.43 10.08 6.11
N THR A 259 -22.64 10.03 6.67
CA THR A 259 -23.09 10.96 7.73
C THR A 259 -23.77 10.22 8.87
N ASP A 260 -23.63 10.75 10.09
CA ASP A 260 -24.20 10.13 11.28
C ASP A 260 -25.69 10.49 11.48
N GLY A 261 -26.15 11.59 10.90
CA GLY A 261 -27.48 12.12 11.22
C GLY A 261 -28.16 12.94 10.11
N PRO A 262 -29.49 13.11 10.20
CA PRO A 262 -30.28 13.80 9.16
C PRO A 262 -29.83 15.23 8.85
N SER A 263 -29.30 15.95 9.84
CA SER A 263 -28.85 17.35 9.71
C SER A 263 -27.72 17.52 8.69
N GLU A 264 -26.91 16.49 8.45
CA GLU A 264 -25.75 16.55 7.56
C GLU A 264 -26.04 15.99 6.16
N ARG A 265 -27.10 15.18 6.02
CA ARG A 265 -27.44 14.46 4.76
C ARG A 265 -27.63 15.41 3.57
N GLN A 266 -28.27 16.56 3.79
CA GLN A 266 -28.49 17.54 2.72
C GLN A 266 -27.17 18.14 2.22
N ALA A 267 -26.27 18.49 3.15
CA ALA A 267 -24.95 19.02 2.80
C ALA A 267 -24.11 17.96 2.08
N MET A 268 -24.14 16.71 2.55
CA MET A 268 -23.44 15.59 1.93
C MET A 268 -23.96 15.30 0.51
N SER A 269 -25.29 15.27 0.32
CA SER A 269 -25.90 15.10 -0.99
C SER A 269 -25.47 16.20 -1.98
N LYS A 270 -25.36 17.46 -1.51
CA LYS A 270 -24.85 18.57 -2.31
C LYS A 270 -23.37 18.41 -2.66
N ALA A 271 -22.54 17.97 -1.71
CA ALA A 271 -21.12 17.71 -1.94
C ALA A 271 -20.91 16.61 -3.00
N LEU A 272 -21.62 15.49 -2.87
CA LEU A 272 -21.59 14.37 -3.83
C LEU A 272 -22.10 14.79 -5.22
N ASN A 273 -23.11 15.65 -5.29
CA ASN A 273 -23.55 16.23 -6.56
C ASN A 273 -22.43 17.07 -7.23
N GLY A 274 -21.70 17.84 -6.43
CA GLY A 274 -20.53 18.60 -6.87
C GLY A 274 -19.46 17.69 -7.47
N LEU A 275 -19.11 16.60 -6.78
CA LEU A 275 -18.15 15.61 -7.28
C LEU A 275 -18.59 14.98 -8.61
N TYR A 276 -19.84 14.55 -8.71
CA TYR A 276 -20.38 13.94 -9.94
C TYR A 276 -20.36 14.94 -11.12
N THR A 277 -20.73 16.19 -10.87
CA THR A 277 -20.67 17.26 -11.87
C THR A 277 -19.23 17.53 -12.30
N MET A 278 -18.28 17.56 -11.36
CA MET A 278 -16.87 17.76 -11.64
C MET A 278 -16.31 16.64 -12.53
N ARG A 279 -16.55 15.37 -12.17
CA ARG A 279 -16.18 14.21 -12.99
C ARG A 279 -16.74 14.32 -14.41
N SER A 280 -18.02 14.66 -14.55
CA SER A 280 -18.65 14.84 -15.86
C SER A 280 -17.97 15.93 -16.70
N ARG A 281 -17.57 17.06 -16.08
CA ARG A 281 -16.88 18.16 -16.77
C ARG A 281 -15.48 17.76 -17.23
N LEU A 282 -14.74 17.03 -16.40
CA LEU A 282 -13.37 16.56 -16.70
C LEU A 282 -13.35 15.55 -17.85
N VAL A 283 -14.35 14.68 -17.96
CA VAL A 283 -14.40 13.63 -19.00
C VAL A 283 -15.02 14.13 -20.30
N HIS A 284 -16.08 14.93 -20.25
CA HIS A 284 -16.86 15.28 -21.45
C HIS A 284 -16.52 16.67 -22.04
N GLY A 285 -15.52 17.37 -21.52
CA GLY A 285 -14.94 18.55 -22.18
C GLY A 285 -15.85 19.77 -22.25
N GLY A 286 -16.76 19.95 -21.28
CA GLY A 286 -17.58 21.17 -21.14
C GLY A 286 -16.75 22.38 -20.69
N LYS A 287 -17.33 23.29 -19.88
CA LYS A 287 -16.51 24.35 -19.24
C LYS A 287 -15.45 23.70 -18.36
N TYR A 288 -14.21 23.65 -18.83
CA TYR A 288 -13.13 22.97 -18.12
C TYR A 288 -12.89 23.64 -16.76
N PRO A 289 -12.76 22.88 -15.65
CA PRO A 289 -12.52 23.45 -14.33
C PRO A 289 -11.15 24.12 -14.19
N THR A 290 -11.03 25.05 -13.25
CA THR A 290 -9.72 25.64 -12.91
C THR A 290 -8.88 24.67 -12.08
N ALA A 291 -7.56 24.88 -12.02
CA ALA A 291 -6.67 24.05 -11.21
C ALA A 291 -7.07 24.05 -9.72
N GLU A 292 -7.45 25.22 -9.19
CA GLU A 292 -7.92 25.37 -7.80
C GLU A 292 -9.22 24.58 -7.55
N GLU A 293 -10.18 24.61 -8.49
CA GLU A 293 -11.41 23.81 -8.41
C GLU A 293 -11.09 22.31 -8.37
N ILE A 294 -10.13 21.85 -9.18
CA ILE A 294 -9.72 20.44 -9.25
C ILE A 294 -9.03 20.02 -7.95
N GLN A 295 -8.12 20.84 -7.41
CA GLN A 295 -7.41 20.56 -6.16
C GLN A 295 -8.36 20.49 -4.96
N ALA A 296 -9.29 21.44 -4.84
CA ALA A 296 -10.31 21.41 -3.79
C ALA A 296 -11.22 20.18 -3.91
N THR A 297 -11.56 19.80 -5.15
CA THR A 297 -12.33 18.58 -5.43
C THR A 297 -11.53 17.34 -5.06
N ARG A 298 -10.24 17.26 -5.39
CA ARG A 298 -9.34 16.14 -5.06
C ARG A 298 -9.34 15.88 -3.56
N LYS A 299 -9.14 16.94 -2.77
CA LYS A 299 -9.15 16.86 -1.30
C LYS A 299 -10.48 16.32 -0.78
N THR A 300 -11.59 16.90 -1.23
CA THR A 300 -12.94 16.48 -0.81
C THR A 300 -13.22 15.03 -1.20
N ALA A 301 -12.93 14.64 -2.44
CA ALA A 301 -13.17 13.29 -2.94
C ALA A 301 -12.35 12.26 -2.17
N ARG A 302 -11.09 12.56 -1.87
CA ARG A 302 -10.23 11.71 -1.04
C ARG A 302 -10.79 11.52 0.35
N GLU A 303 -11.14 12.60 1.04
CA GLU A 303 -11.65 12.54 2.42
C GLU A 303 -12.93 11.71 2.52
N LEU A 304 -13.85 11.88 1.56
CA LEU A 304 -15.09 11.10 1.50
C LEU A 304 -14.81 9.62 1.18
N ALA A 305 -13.93 9.34 0.20
CA ALA A 305 -13.56 7.98 -0.16
C ALA A 305 -12.87 7.26 1.02
N GLN A 306 -11.92 7.94 1.67
CA GLN A 306 -11.22 7.43 2.84
C GLN A 306 -12.18 7.09 3.98
N ARG A 307 -13.11 8.01 4.31
CA ARG A 307 -14.13 7.77 5.34
C ARG A 307 -14.99 6.56 5.03
N GLY A 308 -15.55 6.53 3.82
CA GLY A 308 -16.46 5.46 3.41
C GLY A 308 -15.78 4.09 3.34
N LEU A 309 -14.55 4.04 2.83
CA LEU A 309 -13.76 2.81 2.76
C LEU A 309 -13.30 2.35 4.13
N MET A 310 -12.89 3.26 5.02
CA MET A 310 -12.55 2.89 6.40
C MET A 310 -13.75 2.21 7.08
N GLN A 311 -14.95 2.78 6.96
CA GLN A 311 -16.17 2.16 7.47
C GLN A 311 -16.45 0.80 6.81
N ALA A 312 -16.26 0.67 5.50
CA ALA A 312 -16.53 -0.57 4.77
C ALA A 312 -15.55 -1.69 5.11
N VAL A 313 -14.27 -1.37 5.29
CA VAL A 313 -13.23 -2.36 5.60
C VAL A 313 -13.46 -3.01 6.97
N HIS A 314 -13.93 -2.22 7.95
CA HIS A 314 -14.20 -2.67 9.31
C HIS A 314 -15.62 -3.23 9.50
N GLY A 315 -16.64 -2.54 8.95
CA GLY A 315 -18.06 -2.88 9.14
C GLY A 315 -18.69 -3.72 8.02
N GLY A 316 -17.94 -4.00 6.95
CA GLY A 316 -18.45 -4.66 5.75
C GLY A 316 -18.87 -3.67 4.66
N PHE A 317 -18.70 -4.07 3.40
CA PHE A 317 -19.09 -3.24 2.26
C PHE A 317 -20.62 -3.20 2.10
N PRO A 318 -21.21 -2.02 1.83
CA PRO A 318 -22.65 -1.88 1.76
C PRO A 318 -23.23 -2.55 0.51
N THR A 319 -24.40 -3.17 0.68
CA THR A 319 -25.17 -3.78 -0.41
C THR A 319 -26.41 -2.94 -0.74
N ALA A 320 -27.16 -3.32 -1.79
CA ALA A 320 -28.44 -2.68 -2.09
C ALA A 320 -29.44 -2.79 -0.92
N GLU A 321 -29.43 -3.92 -0.20
CA GLU A 321 -30.25 -4.12 1.00
C GLU A 321 -29.80 -3.21 2.14
N THR A 322 -28.49 -3.07 2.36
CA THR A 322 -27.93 -2.14 3.35
C THR A 322 -28.46 -0.71 3.13
N PHE A 323 -28.39 -0.20 1.90
CA PHE A 323 -28.90 1.14 1.60
C PHE A 323 -30.42 1.27 1.74
N THR A 324 -31.16 0.22 1.37
CA THR A 324 -32.62 0.19 1.56
C THR A 324 -32.97 0.29 3.06
N ARG A 325 -32.30 -0.49 3.91
CA ARG A 325 -32.48 -0.45 5.37
C ARG A 325 -32.13 0.92 5.96
N MET A 326 -31.02 1.52 5.52
CA MET A 326 -30.61 2.86 5.96
C MET A 326 -31.66 3.92 5.59
N ALA A 327 -32.19 3.88 4.36
CA ALA A 327 -33.20 4.82 3.90
C ALA A 327 -34.54 4.68 4.66
N LEU A 328 -34.87 3.46 5.09
CA LEU A 328 -36.06 3.16 5.90
C LEU A 328 -35.86 3.42 7.41
N GLY A 329 -34.65 3.78 7.85
CA GLY A 329 -34.35 4.01 9.26
C GLY A 329 -34.21 2.73 10.11
N LEU A 330 -34.01 1.57 9.47
CA LEU A 330 -33.94 0.25 10.12
C LEU A 330 -32.50 -0.12 10.55
N VAL A 331 -31.73 0.88 11.02
CA VAL A 331 -30.34 0.68 11.43
C VAL A 331 -30.33 0.07 12.84
N GLY A 332 -30.18 -1.25 12.90
CA GLY A 332 -30.15 -2.06 14.12
C GLY A 332 -30.13 -3.55 13.75
N ASP A 333 -29.04 -4.21 14.12
CA ASP A 333 -28.74 -5.65 14.13
C ASP A 333 -29.18 -6.47 12.90
N ALA A 334 -28.21 -6.77 12.03
CA ALA A 334 -28.17 -8.07 11.39
C ALA A 334 -27.38 -8.98 12.35
N GLU A 335 -28.10 -9.74 13.17
CA GLU A 335 -27.55 -10.83 13.98
C GLU A 335 -26.97 -11.92 13.06
N GLU A 336 -25.79 -12.40 13.49
CA GLU A 336 -25.02 -13.63 13.19
C GLU A 336 -24.60 -13.98 11.75
#